data_AF-A0A522ABH4-F1
#
_entry.id   AF-A0A522ABH4-F1
#
_cell.length_a   1.000
_cell.length_b   1.000
_cell.length_c   1.000
_cell.angle_alpha   90.00
_cell.angle_beta   90.00
_cell.angle_gamma   90.00
#
_symmetry.space_group_name_H-M   'P 1'
#
loop_
_entity.id
_entity.type
_entity.pdbx_description
1 polymer ?
#
loop_
_entity_poly.entity_id
_entity_poly.type
_entity_poly.pdbx_seq_one_letter_code
_entity_poly.pdbx_strand_id
1 'polypeptide(L)'
;MGLAVVFLLLGDVFVFARRQESLRTKFFTYGALLVFAFAVLALGYRFGWQSLAPRLDGLREGMEGREEMFENARPMARDYPLYGTGPGTFATVFQLYRASTETYWPAQLHNDWLETRITFGVVGLGMIVLALACVVARWFGRGGIHGGRRFMTMSWLALAGCLSHALMDFPFQIYSILFLFTTLCAMLSALSRRT
;
A
#
# COMPACT_ATOMS: atom_id res chain seq x y z
N MET A 1 11.91 -8.68 1.44
CA MET A 1 13.36 -8.92 1.16
C MET A 1 13.57 -9.72 -0.13
N GLY A 2 12.90 -10.85 -0.37
CA GLY A 2 13.10 -11.66 -1.60
C GLY A 2 12.67 -11.01 -2.93
N LEU A 3 11.54 -10.29 -2.96
CA LEU A 3 11.04 -9.65 -4.20
C LEU A 3 11.96 -8.54 -4.72
N ALA A 4 12.53 -7.72 -3.82
CA ALA A 4 13.46 -6.66 -4.20
C ALA A 4 14.74 -7.20 -4.86
N VAL A 5 15.25 -8.34 -4.39
CA VAL A 5 16.41 -9.01 -4.99
C VAL A 5 16.07 -9.55 -6.38
N VAL A 6 14.89 -10.13 -6.57
CA VAL A 6 14.44 -10.59 -7.90
C VAL A 6 14.29 -9.43 -8.88
N PHE A 7 13.71 -8.30 -8.47
CA PHE A 7 13.58 -7.13 -9.33
C PHE A 7 14.93 -6.48 -9.68
N LEU A 8 15.89 -6.46 -8.74
CA LEU A 8 17.25 -5.99 -9.00
C LEU A 8 17.98 -6.90 -9.99
N LEU A 9 17.91 -8.23 -9.81
CA LEU A 9 18.52 -9.20 -10.72
C LEU A 9 17.88 -9.15 -12.13
N LEU A 10 16.56 -9.02 -12.21
CA LEU A 10 15.86 -8.84 -13.49
C LEU A 10 16.22 -7.51 -14.16
N GLY A 11 16.38 -6.44 -13.37
CA GLY A 11 16.83 -5.13 -13.83
C GLY A 11 18.25 -5.17 -14.42
N ASP A 12 19.18 -5.82 -13.73
CA ASP A 12 20.57 -5.95 -14.18
C ASP A 12 20.70 -6.80 -15.45
N VAL A 13 19.94 -7.91 -15.54
CA VAL A 13 19.91 -8.73 -16.76
C VAL A 13 19.23 -8.00 -17.92
N PHE A 14 18.17 -7.23 -17.66
CA PHE A 14 17.52 -6.41 -18.68
C PHE A 14 18.43 -5.29 -19.21
N VAL A 15 19.20 -4.64 -18.32
CA VAL A 15 20.20 -3.64 -18.70
C VAL A 15 21.35 -4.28 -19.48
N PHE A 16 21.80 -5.47 -19.09
CA PHE A 16 22.81 -6.24 -19.83
C PHE A 16 22.33 -6.66 -21.22
N ALA A 17 21.08 -7.10 -21.36
CA ALA A 17 20.46 -7.43 -22.65
C ALA A 17 20.28 -6.22 -23.56
N ARG A 18 20.05 -5.02 -23.00
CA ARG A 18 20.00 -3.76 -23.77
C ARG A 18 21.36 -3.27 -24.23
N ARG A 19 22.46 -3.67 -23.57
CA ARG A 19 23.83 -3.28 -23.95
C ARG A 19 24.42 -4.12 -25.10
N GLN A 20 23.79 -5.22 -25.50
CA GLN A 20 24.26 -6.01 -26.64
C GLN A 20 23.53 -5.66 -27.94
N GLU A 21 24.30 -5.33 -28.96
CA GLU A 21 23.82 -4.83 -30.28
C GLU A 21 23.17 -5.92 -31.15
N SER A 22 23.51 -7.21 -30.95
CA SER A 22 23.04 -8.30 -31.84
C SER A 22 21.66 -8.86 -31.46
N LEU A 23 20.75 -8.96 -32.45
CA LEU A 23 19.43 -9.60 -32.29
C LEU A 23 19.52 -11.07 -31.84
N ARG A 24 20.60 -11.75 -32.24
CA ARG A 24 20.86 -13.14 -31.88
C ARG A 24 21.13 -13.30 -30.39
N THR A 25 21.91 -12.39 -29.78
CA THR A 25 22.13 -12.43 -28.33
C THR A 25 20.85 -12.13 -27.56
N LYS A 26 20.07 -11.13 -27.98
CA LYS A 26 18.77 -10.83 -27.34
C LYS A 26 17.85 -12.04 -27.37
N PHE A 27 17.75 -12.72 -28.53
CA PHE A 27 16.95 -13.94 -28.66
C PHE A 27 17.40 -15.04 -27.70
N PHE A 28 18.71 -15.32 -27.62
CA PHE A 28 19.23 -16.32 -26.68
C PHE A 28 19.04 -15.91 -25.21
N THR A 29 19.23 -14.64 -24.85
CA THR A 29 19.03 -14.16 -23.48
C THR A 29 17.58 -14.24 -23.04
N TYR A 30 16.62 -13.80 -23.88
CA TYR A 30 15.19 -13.92 -23.58
C TYR A 30 14.75 -15.38 -23.55
N GLY A 31 15.25 -16.21 -24.46
CA GLY A 31 14.99 -17.66 -24.46
C GLY A 31 15.49 -18.32 -23.17
N ALA A 32 16.72 -18.02 -22.74
CA ALA A 32 17.28 -18.53 -21.50
C ALA A 32 16.49 -18.06 -20.26
N LEU A 33 16.07 -16.79 -20.21
CA LEU A 33 15.23 -16.26 -19.13
C LEU A 33 13.86 -16.93 -19.05
N LEU A 34 13.21 -17.16 -20.20
CA LEU A 34 11.92 -17.86 -20.25
C LEU A 34 12.05 -19.31 -19.79
N VAL A 35 13.06 -20.04 -20.26
CA VAL A 35 13.33 -21.41 -19.82
C VAL A 35 13.63 -21.45 -18.32
N PHE A 36 14.46 -20.52 -17.83
CA PHE A 36 14.75 -20.40 -16.39
C PHE A 36 13.48 -20.11 -15.58
N ALA A 37 12.67 -19.13 -15.99
CA ALA A 37 11.41 -18.80 -15.32
C ALA A 37 10.45 -19.99 -15.32
N PHE A 38 10.30 -20.69 -16.44
CA PHE A 38 9.45 -21.87 -16.54
C PHE A 38 9.97 -23.03 -15.65
N ALA A 39 11.28 -23.25 -15.62
CA ALA A 39 11.90 -24.24 -14.75
C ALA A 39 11.67 -23.93 -13.27
N VAL A 40 11.83 -22.66 -12.86
CA VAL A 40 11.54 -22.21 -11.49
C VAL A 40 10.07 -22.41 -11.14
N LEU A 41 9.14 -22.04 -12.03
CA LEU A 41 7.71 -22.24 -11.81
C LEU A 41 7.33 -23.73 -11.74
N ALA A 42 7.89 -24.56 -12.62
CA ALA A 42 7.63 -26.00 -12.64
C ALA A 42 8.18 -26.71 -11.38
N LEU A 43 9.39 -26.35 -10.95
CA LEU A 43 9.98 -26.85 -9.70
C LEU A 43 9.20 -26.34 -8.49
N GLY A 44 8.83 -25.06 -8.48
CA GLY A 44 8.01 -24.44 -7.44
C GLY A 44 6.63 -25.09 -7.32
N TYR A 45 5.98 -25.41 -8.43
CA TYR A 45 4.73 -26.17 -8.45
C TYR A 45 4.94 -27.59 -7.93
N ARG A 46 5.94 -28.31 -8.43
CA ARG A 46 6.15 -29.72 -8.08
C ARG A 46 6.53 -29.93 -6.61
N PHE A 47 7.40 -29.06 -6.07
CA PHE A 47 7.95 -29.22 -4.73
C PHE A 47 7.35 -28.28 -3.69
N GLY A 48 6.80 -27.14 -4.12
CA GLY A 48 6.26 -26.11 -3.23
C GLY A 48 4.74 -26.08 -3.13
N TRP A 49 3.99 -26.68 -4.07
CA TRP A 49 2.53 -26.53 -4.11
C TRP A 49 1.82 -27.07 -2.88
N GLN A 50 2.26 -28.21 -2.33
CA GLN A 50 1.67 -28.78 -1.10
C GLN A 50 1.77 -27.82 0.10
N SER A 51 2.81 -26.99 0.16
CA SER A 51 2.94 -25.95 1.19
C SER A 51 2.25 -24.65 0.81
N LEU A 52 2.15 -24.36 -0.49
CA LEU A 52 1.61 -23.10 -1.00
C LEU A 52 0.08 -23.09 -1.05
N ALA A 53 -0.55 -24.16 -1.54
CA ALA A 53 -2.00 -24.28 -1.67
C ALA A 53 -2.76 -23.94 -0.38
N PRO A 54 -2.48 -24.57 0.78
CA PRO A 54 -3.18 -24.24 2.03
C PRO A 54 -2.93 -22.80 2.50
N ARG A 55 -1.77 -22.20 2.16
CA ARG A 55 -1.49 -20.79 2.45
C ARG A 55 -2.31 -19.86 1.56
N LEU A 56 -2.50 -20.22 0.29
CA LEU A 56 -3.35 -19.46 -0.62
C LEU A 56 -4.82 -19.54 -0.19
N ASP A 57 -5.28 -20.71 0.26
CA ASP A 57 -6.63 -20.86 0.82
C ASP A 57 -6.81 -20.02 2.08
N GLY A 58 -5.87 -20.09 3.04
CA GLY A 58 -5.91 -19.24 4.23
C GLY A 58 -5.83 -17.73 3.92
N LEU A 59 -5.08 -17.33 2.87
CA LEU A 59 -5.09 -15.94 2.39
C LEU A 59 -6.45 -15.54 1.83
N ARG A 60 -7.12 -16.42 1.08
CA ARG A 60 -8.46 -16.17 0.54
C ARG A 60 -9.48 -16.01 1.66
N GLU A 61 -9.50 -16.93 2.62
CA GLU A 61 -10.38 -16.86 3.80
C GLU A 61 -10.15 -15.57 4.60
N GLY A 62 -8.89 -15.19 4.82
CA GLY A 62 -8.55 -13.94 5.51
C GLY A 62 -9.00 -12.68 4.75
N MET A 63 -8.99 -12.70 3.41
CA MET A 63 -9.50 -11.60 2.58
C MET A 63 -11.03 -11.53 2.61
N GLU A 64 -11.72 -12.67 2.57
CA GLU A 64 -13.18 -12.75 2.73
C GLU A 64 -13.63 -12.20 4.09
N GLY A 65 -12.94 -12.58 5.18
CA GLY A 65 -13.24 -12.06 6.52
C GLY A 65 -13.00 -10.55 6.66
N ARG A 66 -12.01 -9.99 5.94
CA ARG A 66 -11.80 -8.53 5.89
C ARG A 66 -12.90 -7.81 5.14
N GLU A 67 -13.36 -8.36 4.02
CA GLU A 67 -14.45 -7.75 3.25
C GLU A 67 -15.74 -7.73 4.07
N GLU A 68 -16.07 -8.83 4.74
CA GLU A 68 -17.23 -8.89 5.66
C GLU A 68 -17.13 -7.82 6.75
N MET A 69 -15.94 -7.67 7.35
CA MET A 69 -15.68 -6.66 8.37
C MET A 69 -15.84 -5.23 7.81
N PHE A 70 -15.40 -4.97 6.58
CA PHE A 70 -15.62 -3.68 5.92
C PHE A 70 -17.11 -3.41 5.69
N GLU A 71 -17.85 -4.39 5.19
CA GLU A 71 -19.30 -4.28 4.97
C GLU A 71 -20.05 -4.00 6.28
N ASN A 72 -19.68 -4.67 7.37
CA ASN A 72 -20.25 -4.40 8.69
C ASN A 72 -19.88 -3.01 9.24
N ALA A 73 -18.73 -2.46 8.85
CA ALA A 73 -18.29 -1.13 9.28
C ALA A 73 -18.90 0.02 8.43
N ARG A 74 -19.29 -0.23 7.17
CA ARG A 74 -19.85 0.81 6.28
C ARG A 74 -21.07 1.55 6.86
N PRO A 75 -22.04 0.89 7.54
CA PRO A 75 -23.14 1.58 8.19
C PRO A 75 -22.68 2.63 9.21
N MET A 76 -21.60 2.40 9.97
CA MET A 76 -21.08 3.38 10.94
C MET A 76 -20.76 4.73 10.27
N ALA A 77 -20.18 4.71 9.06
CA ALA A 77 -19.88 5.94 8.33
C ALA A 77 -21.14 6.69 7.87
N ARG A 78 -22.25 5.97 7.68
CA ARG A 78 -23.56 6.53 7.31
C ARG A 78 -24.27 7.13 8.52
N ASP A 79 -24.19 6.46 9.67
CA ASP A 79 -24.85 6.88 10.91
C ASP A 79 -24.15 8.09 11.56
N TYR A 80 -22.84 8.24 11.35
CA TYR A 80 -22.05 9.39 11.82
C TYR A 80 -21.35 10.13 10.66
N PRO A 81 -22.10 10.86 9.80
CA PRO A 81 -21.56 11.32 8.53
C PRO A 81 -20.59 12.50 8.63
N LEU A 82 -20.87 13.50 9.47
CA LEU A 82 -20.14 14.77 9.45
C LEU A 82 -18.81 14.71 10.21
N TYR A 83 -18.88 14.38 11.50
CA TYR A 83 -17.74 14.40 12.42
C TYR A 83 -17.29 13.00 12.85
N GLY A 84 -18.00 11.96 12.42
CA GLY A 84 -17.71 10.59 12.83
C GLY A 84 -18.05 10.31 14.29
N THR A 85 -17.56 9.18 14.77
CA THR A 85 -17.76 8.71 16.16
C THR A 85 -16.76 9.28 17.15
N GLY A 86 -15.69 9.93 16.66
CA GLY A 86 -14.57 10.45 17.43
C GLY A 86 -13.29 9.60 17.29
N PRO A 87 -12.09 10.19 17.40
CA PRO A 87 -10.82 9.46 17.29
C PRO A 87 -10.69 8.37 18.36
N GLY A 88 -10.21 7.18 18.00
CA GLY A 88 -9.99 6.06 18.92
C GLY A 88 -11.27 5.33 19.37
N THR A 89 -12.43 5.67 18.80
CA THR A 89 -13.72 5.05 19.17
C THR A 89 -14.14 3.90 18.26
N PHE A 90 -13.36 3.59 17.21
CA PHE A 90 -13.74 2.58 16.22
C PHE A 90 -14.11 1.24 16.87
N ALA A 91 -13.20 0.66 17.66
CA ALA A 91 -13.43 -0.64 18.30
C ALA A 91 -14.67 -0.65 19.20
N THR A 92 -14.87 0.39 20.02
CA THR A 92 -15.99 0.44 20.97
C THR A 92 -17.32 0.58 20.24
N VAL A 93 -17.41 1.42 19.21
CA VAL A 93 -18.66 1.61 18.47
C VAL A 93 -18.94 0.45 17.52
N PHE A 94 -17.91 -0.17 16.94
CA PHE A 94 -18.06 -1.34 16.05
C PHE A 94 -18.75 -2.51 16.74
N GLN A 95 -18.69 -2.62 18.08
CA GLN A 95 -19.44 -3.64 18.82
C GLN A 95 -20.95 -3.63 18.52
N LEU A 96 -21.53 -2.46 18.26
CA LEU A 96 -22.96 -2.28 17.96
C LEU A 96 -23.33 -2.76 16.55
N TYR A 97 -22.34 -2.97 15.69
CA TYR A 97 -22.51 -3.32 14.27
C TYR A 97 -22.06 -4.77 13.99
N ARG A 98 -21.67 -5.52 15.01
CA ARG A 98 -21.34 -6.94 14.88
C ARG A 98 -22.62 -7.74 14.64
N ALA A 99 -22.56 -8.68 13.70
CA ALA A 99 -23.66 -9.60 13.43
C ALA A 99 -24.00 -10.48 14.63
N SER A 100 -22.99 -10.88 15.43
CA SER A 100 -23.17 -11.59 16.69
C SER A 100 -22.01 -11.36 17.66
N THR A 101 -22.16 -11.82 18.91
CA THR A 101 -21.08 -11.82 19.91
C THR A 101 -19.93 -12.77 19.57
N GLU A 102 -20.12 -13.67 18.60
CA GLU A 102 -19.08 -14.57 18.08
C GLU A 102 -18.29 -13.94 16.93
N THR A 103 -18.87 -12.95 16.22
CA THR A 103 -18.19 -12.24 15.13
C THR A 103 -16.91 -11.58 15.65
N TYR A 104 -15.79 -11.72 14.95
CA TYR A 104 -14.52 -11.10 15.38
C TYR A 104 -14.67 -9.61 15.74
N TRP A 105 -14.06 -9.22 16.85
CA TRP A 105 -14.07 -7.84 17.33
C TRP A 105 -12.68 -7.19 17.09
N PRO A 106 -12.52 -6.43 16.00
CA PRO A 106 -11.27 -5.77 15.67
C PRO A 106 -11.00 -4.55 16.56
N ALA A 107 -9.73 -4.35 16.94
CA ALA A 107 -9.27 -3.09 17.51
C ALA A 107 -9.13 -1.99 16.43
N GLN A 108 -8.83 -2.37 15.18
CA GLN A 108 -8.71 -1.51 14.01
C GLN A 108 -9.35 -2.18 12.79
N LEU A 109 -9.90 -1.40 11.89
CA LEU A 109 -10.64 -1.91 10.74
C LEU A 109 -9.75 -2.60 9.71
N HIS A 110 -8.43 -2.36 9.71
CA HIS A 110 -7.52 -2.69 8.60
C HIS A 110 -7.91 -2.00 7.27
N ASN A 111 -8.49 -0.81 7.38
CA ASN A 111 -8.72 0.10 6.27
C ASN A 111 -8.75 1.51 6.86
N ASP A 112 -7.58 2.13 6.97
CA ASP A 112 -7.43 3.44 7.62
C ASP A 112 -8.28 4.52 6.95
N TRP A 113 -8.57 4.42 5.64
CA TRP A 113 -9.43 5.37 4.94
C TRP A 113 -10.87 5.29 5.43
N LEU A 114 -11.41 4.06 5.51
CA LEU A 114 -12.76 3.83 6.02
C LEU A 114 -12.83 4.12 7.53
N GLU A 115 -11.82 3.71 8.31
CA GLU A 115 -11.75 4.00 9.74
C GLU A 115 -11.66 5.50 10.02
N THR A 116 -10.86 6.25 9.25
CA THR A 116 -10.81 7.71 9.31
C THR A 116 -12.16 8.33 8.96
N ARG A 117 -12.83 7.81 7.92
CA ARG A 117 -14.18 8.26 7.56
C ARG A 117 -15.20 7.99 8.67
N ILE A 118 -15.08 6.88 9.39
CA ILE A 118 -15.95 6.50 10.51
C ILE A 118 -15.68 7.37 11.74
N THR A 119 -14.41 7.57 12.09
CA THR A 119 -14.00 8.23 13.34
C THR A 119 -13.97 9.76 13.24
N PHE A 120 -13.62 10.32 12.10
CA PHE A 120 -13.53 11.77 11.87
C PHE A 120 -14.61 12.33 10.93
N GLY A 121 -15.44 11.47 10.34
CA GLY A 121 -16.48 11.87 9.40
C GLY A 121 -15.93 12.43 8.08
N VAL A 122 -16.81 12.96 7.24
CA VAL A 122 -16.41 13.61 5.98
C VAL A 122 -15.57 14.87 6.22
N VAL A 123 -15.77 15.57 7.34
CA VAL A 123 -15.04 16.81 7.64
C VAL A 123 -13.57 16.52 7.88
N GLY A 124 -13.24 15.61 8.80
CA GLY A 124 -11.84 15.30 9.06
C GLY A 124 -11.17 14.52 7.93
N LEU A 125 -11.90 13.63 7.24
CA LEU A 125 -11.38 13.01 6.01
C LEU A 125 -11.05 14.07 4.95
N GLY A 126 -11.94 15.05 4.77
CA GLY A 126 -11.74 16.18 3.86
C GLY A 126 -10.51 17.01 4.20
N MET A 127 -10.26 17.27 5.49
CA MET A 127 -9.05 17.96 5.94
C MET A 127 -7.77 17.18 5.62
N ILE A 128 -7.77 15.86 5.80
CA ILE A 128 -6.62 14.99 5.45
C ILE A 128 -6.39 14.98 3.94
N VAL A 129 -7.44 14.81 3.15
CA VAL A 129 -7.36 14.85 1.68
C VAL A 129 -6.86 16.22 1.20
N LEU A 130 -7.33 17.31 1.81
CA LEU A 130 -6.86 18.66 1.50
C LEU A 130 -5.38 18.84 1.85
N ALA A 131 -4.94 18.35 3.02
CA ALA A 131 -3.53 18.40 3.40
C ALA A 131 -2.65 17.65 2.38
N LEU A 132 -3.06 16.45 1.97
CA LEU A 132 -2.37 15.68 0.93
C LEU A 132 -2.38 16.39 -0.43
N ALA A 133 -3.50 17.01 -0.80
CA ALA A 133 -3.58 17.81 -2.02
C ALA A 133 -2.60 18.99 -1.98
N CYS A 134 -2.42 19.64 -0.81
CA CYS A 134 -1.40 20.67 -0.63
C CYS A 134 0.02 20.13 -0.81
N VAL A 135 0.34 18.93 -0.29
CA VAL A 135 1.65 18.27 -0.52
C VAL A 135 1.89 18.04 -2.01
N VAL A 136 0.89 17.56 -2.74
CA VAL A 136 0.99 17.34 -4.20
C VAL A 136 1.08 18.66 -4.96
N ALA A 137 0.25 19.64 -4.63
CA ALA A 137 0.26 20.95 -5.27
C ALA A 137 1.60 21.67 -5.07
N ARG A 138 2.21 21.51 -3.90
CA ARG A 138 3.52 22.09 -3.58
C ARG A 138 4.59 21.75 -4.61
N TRP A 139 4.58 20.54 -5.15
CA TRP A 139 5.52 20.08 -6.17
C TRP A 139 5.55 20.99 -7.41
N PHE A 140 4.40 21.54 -7.77
CA PHE A 140 4.21 22.39 -8.95
C PHE A 140 4.36 23.89 -8.65
N GLY A 141 4.42 24.26 -7.37
CA GLY A 141 4.60 25.63 -6.92
C GLY A 141 5.98 26.20 -7.25
N ARG A 142 6.06 27.54 -7.34
CA ARG A 142 7.34 28.25 -7.53
C ARG A 142 8.12 28.29 -6.21
N GLY A 143 9.44 28.21 -6.31
CA GLY A 143 10.34 28.20 -5.16
C GLY A 143 10.30 26.89 -4.37
N GLY A 144 11.27 26.69 -3.48
CA GLY A 144 11.43 25.45 -2.71
C GLY A 144 12.83 24.87 -2.80
N ILE A 145 13.02 23.79 -2.05
CA ILE A 145 14.29 23.07 -2.03
C ILE A 145 14.31 22.10 -3.21
N HIS A 146 15.39 22.12 -3.98
CA HIS A 146 15.57 21.23 -5.11
C HIS A 146 16.38 20.00 -4.73
N GLY A 147 15.68 18.91 -4.42
CA GLY A 147 16.28 17.59 -4.23
C GLY A 147 16.83 16.97 -5.53
N GLY A 148 17.66 15.94 -5.39
CA GLY A 148 18.10 15.12 -6.52
C GLY A 148 16.95 14.24 -7.05
N ARG A 149 16.94 13.95 -8.36
CA ARG A 149 15.87 13.19 -9.03
C ARG A 149 15.56 11.86 -8.33
N ARG A 150 16.58 11.08 -7.96
CA ARG A 150 16.42 9.77 -7.31
C ARG A 150 15.73 9.88 -5.96
N PHE A 151 16.17 10.85 -5.15
CA PHE A 151 15.59 11.12 -3.84
C PHE A 151 14.11 11.48 -3.97
N MET A 152 13.78 12.41 -4.87
CA MET A 152 12.37 12.80 -5.12
C MET A 152 11.51 11.63 -5.56
N THR A 153 11.96 10.81 -6.52
CA THR A 153 11.22 9.63 -6.98
C THR A 153 10.99 8.64 -5.84
N MET A 154 11.98 8.40 -4.99
CA MET A 154 11.87 7.48 -3.85
C MET A 154 10.94 8.04 -2.76
N SER A 155 10.98 9.35 -2.47
CA SER A 155 10.07 9.98 -1.51
C SER A 155 8.61 9.89 -1.97
N TRP A 156 8.33 10.15 -3.25
CA TRP A 156 6.98 9.99 -3.81
C TRP A 156 6.52 8.53 -3.80
N LEU A 157 7.41 7.59 -4.16
CA LEU A 157 7.11 6.16 -4.10
C LEU A 157 6.82 5.70 -2.66
N ALA A 158 7.58 6.19 -1.69
CA ALA A 158 7.37 5.89 -0.28
C ALA A 158 6.02 6.42 0.21
N LEU A 159 5.67 7.67 -0.13
CA LEU A 159 4.37 8.25 0.21
C LEU A 159 3.22 7.45 -0.41
N ALA A 160 3.31 7.13 -1.71
CA ALA A 160 2.33 6.31 -2.42
C ALA A 160 2.19 4.91 -1.81
N GLY A 161 3.32 4.31 -1.39
CA GLY A 161 3.34 3.03 -0.68
C GLY A 161 2.57 3.09 0.65
N CYS A 162 2.82 4.11 1.48
CA CYS A 162 2.08 4.31 2.74
C CYS A 162 0.57 4.46 2.49
N LEU A 163 0.17 5.31 1.54
CA LEU A 163 -1.24 5.56 1.21
C LEU A 163 -1.95 4.31 0.65
N SER A 164 -1.24 3.53 -0.16
CA SER A 164 -1.77 2.29 -0.72
C SER A 164 -1.92 1.21 0.36
N HIS A 165 -0.95 1.12 1.28
CA HIS A 165 -1.01 0.15 2.37
C HIS A 165 -2.18 0.44 3.33
N ALA A 166 -2.51 1.72 3.53
CA ALA A 166 -3.65 2.18 4.32
C ALA A 166 -5.04 1.76 3.77
N LEU A 167 -5.11 1.22 2.54
CA LEU A 167 -6.36 0.65 2.00
C LEU A 167 -6.69 -0.74 2.55
N MET A 168 -5.64 -1.50 2.91
CA MET A 168 -5.75 -2.93 3.25
C MET A 168 -5.25 -3.23 4.68
N ASP A 169 -4.74 -2.21 5.37
CA ASP A 169 -4.21 -2.30 6.72
C ASP A 169 -4.38 -0.98 7.47
N PHE A 170 -3.81 -0.87 8.68
CA PHE A 170 -3.95 0.29 9.58
C PHE A 170 -2.62 1.00 9.94
N PRO A 171 -1.72 1.28 8.98
CA PRO A 171 -0.42 1.90 9.24
C PRO A 171 -0.50 3.22 10.01
N PHE A 172 -1.58 3.99 9.89
CA PHE A 172 -1.74 5.29 10.55
C PHE A 172 -2.13 5.18 12.02
N GLN A 173 -2.56 4.01 12.50
CA GLN A 173 -2.70 3.76 13.94
C GLN A 173 -1.38 3.28 14.58
N ILE A 174 -0.39 2.92 13.76
CA ILE A 174 0.96 2.55 14.23
C ILE A 174 1.83 3.81 14.28
N TYR A 175 2.09 4.33 15.48
CA TYR A 175 2.76 5.61 15.67
C TYR A 175 4.10 5.76 14.93
N SER A 176 4.89 4.69 14.83
CA SER A 176 6.18 4.72 14.11
C SER A 176 6.00 4.91 12.59
N ILE A 177 4.97 4.30 12.01
CA ILE A 177 4.67 4.42 10.57
C ILE A 177 3.97 5.76 10.31
N LEU A 178 3.05 6.18 11.17
CA LEU A 178 2.44 7.49 11.11
C LEU A 178 3.50 8.60 11.14
N PHE A 179 4.48 8.50 12.05
CA PHE A 179 5.59 9.46 12.13
C PHE A 179 6.43 9.52 10.85
N LEU A 180 6.74 8.36 10.27
CA LEU A 180 7.43 8.28 8.98
C LEU A 180 6.61 8.96 7.88
N PHE A 181 5.32 8.66 7.80
CA PHE A 181 4.39 9.23 6.84
C PHE A 181 4.30 10.76 6.95
N THR A 182 4.14 11.29 8.17
CA THR A 182 4.09 12.74 8.39
C THR A 182 5.42 13.41 8.06
N THR A 183 6.54 12.74 8.34
CA THR A 183 7.88 13.24 7.97
C THR A 183 8.03 13.32 6.45
N LEU A 184 7.60 12.29 5.71
CA LEU A 184 7.59 12.29 4.24
C LEU A 184 6.70 13.41 3.69
N CYS A 185 5.50 13.61 4.25
CA CYS A 185 4.61 14.71 3.86
C CYS A 185 5.25 16.07 4.10
N ALA A 186 5.88 16.28 5.27
CA ALA A 186 6.56 17.52 5.62
C ALA A 186 7.73 17.82 4.67
N MET A 187 8.54 16.81 4.36
CA MET A 187 9.65 16.94 3.39
C MET A 187 9.13 17.29 1.99
N LEU A 188 8.13 16.58 1.48
CA LEU A 188 7.54 16.84 0.17
C LEU A 188 6.85 18.22 0.11
N SER A 189 6.34 18.72 1.24
CA SER A 189 5.78 20.07 1.36
C SER A 189 6.82 21.20 1.31
N ALA A 190 8.11 20.89 1.36
CA ALA A 190 9.20 21.85 1.19
C ALA A 190 9.89 21.77 -0.19
N LEU A 191 9.67 20.67 -0.92
CA LEU A 191 10.36 20.37 -2.18
C LEU A 191 9.55 20.86 -3.40
N SER A 192 10.26 21.30 -4.43
CA SER A 192 9.67 21.71 -5.71
C SER A 192 10.35 21.03 -6.90
N ARG A 193 9.60 20.84 -7.99
CA ARG A 193 10.19 20.41 -9.26
C ARG A 193 11.21 21.44 -9.74
N ARG A 194 12.36 20.96 -10.25
CA ARG A 194 13.23 21.82 -11.06
C ARG A 194 12.48 22.07 -12.38
N THR A 195 12.17 23.34 -12.67
CA THR A 195 11.68 23.79 -13.97
C THR A 195 12.81 23.89 -14.97
#